data_AF-A0A3B8U1F4-F1
#
_entry.id   AF-A0A3B8U1F4-F1
#
_cell.length_a   1.000
_cell.length_b   1.000
_cell.length_c   1.000
_cell.angle_alpha   90.00
_cell.angle_beta   90.00
_cell.angle_gamma   90.00
#
_symmetry.space_group_name_H-M   'P 1'
#
loop_
_entity.id
_entity.type
_entity.pdbx_description
1 polymer ?
#
loop_
_entity_poly.entity_id
_entity_poly.type
_entity_poly.pdbx_seq_one_letter_code
_entity_poly.pdbx_strand_id
1 'polypeptide(L)'
;MELPNLEGMNVEHSQYGHGIVNDQTDAVLTIEYADGVRKQKLPFVIASGCVKVNDTEATESCKRISDLDNEQAKLRKEIQYKESWISDLQKES
;
A
#
# COMPACT_ATOMS: atom_id res chain seq x y z
N MET A 1 -12.56 -0.32 4.20
CA MET A 1 -12.10 0.36 2.97
C MET A 1 -11.52 -0.74 2.12
N GLU A 2 -12.14 -1.03 0.99
CA GLU A 2 -11.73 -2.15 0.13
C GLU A 2 -10.66 -1.68 -0.85
N LEU A 3 -9.72 -2.57 -1.19
CA LEU A 3 -8.74 -2.31 -2.23
C LEU A 3 -9.43 -2.30 -3.59
N PRO A 4 -9.02 -1.41 -4.52
CA PRO A 4 -9.55 -1.46 -5.88
C PRO A 4 -9.20 -2.79 -6.55
N ASN A 5 -10.13 -3.32 -7.35
CA ASN A 5 -9.86 -4.47 -8.20
C ASN A 5 -9.26 -3.97 -9.53
N LEU A 6 -8.06 -4.45 -9.86
CA LEU A 6 -7.29 -4.03 -11.01
C LEU A 6 -7.04 -5.16 -12.02
N GLU A 7 -7.67 -6.32 -11.85
CA GLU A 7 -7.53 -7.44 -12.79
C GLU A 7 -7.87 -7.04 -14.23
N GLY A 8 -7.03 -7.47 -15.17
CA GLY A 8 -7.15 -7.14 -16.59
C GLY A 8 -6.73 -5.72 -16.96
N MET A 9 -6.30 -4.88 -16.03
CA MET A 9 -5.91 -3.51 -16.32
C MET A 9 -4.49 -3.43 -16.91
N ASN A 10 -4.31 -2.49 -17.83
CA ASN A 10 -2.99 -2.05 -18.29
C ASN A 10 -2.37 -1.12 -17.25
N VAL A 11 -1.09 -1.34 -16.98
CA VAL A 11 -0.32 -0.55 -16.03
C VAL A 11 1.04 -0.13 -16.60
N GLU A 12 1.65 0.87 -15.98
CA GLU A 12 3.00 1.31 -16.28
C GLU A 12 3.86 1.27 -15.02
N HIS A 13 4.93 0.47 -15.03
CA HIS A 13 5.92 0.42 -13.97
C HIS A 13 7.13 1.29 -14.30
N SER A 14 7.59 2.07 -13.32
CA SER A 14 8.75 2.96 -13.45
C SER A 14 10.03 2.31 -13.98
N GLN A 15 10.23 1.01 -13.73
CA GLN A 15 11.42 0.25 -14.14
C GLN A 15 11.16 -0.80 -15.24
N TYR A 16 9.93 -1.33 -15.33
CA TYR A 16 9.61 -2.48 -16.20
C TYR A 16 8.76 -2.06 -17.42
N GLY A 17 8.36 -0.80 -17.50
CA GLY A 17 7.53 -0.28 -18.58
C GLY A 17 6.09 -0.78 -18.47
N HIS A 18 5.45 -1.03 -19.62
CA HIS A 18 4.05 -1.44 -19.67
C HIS A 18 3.86 -2.90 -19.26
N GLY A 19 2.78 -3.16 -18.53
CA GLY A 19 2.36 -4.50 -18.15
C GLY A 19 0.84 -4.63 -18.02
N ILE A 20 0.38 -5.86 -17.81
CA ILE A 20 -1.03 -6.19 -17.63
C ILE A 20 -1.19 -6.93 -16.30
N VAL A 21 -2.20 -6.58 -15.51
CA VAL A 21 -2.55 -7.31 -14.29
C VAL A 21 -3.28 -8.59 -14.69
N ASN A 22 -2.65 -9.75 -14.49
CA ASN A 22 -3.24 -11.04 -14.83
C ASN A 22 -4.14 -11.60 -13.72
N ASP A 23 -3.82 -11.28 -12.46
CA ASP A 23 -4.52 -11.78 -11.28
C ASP A 23 -4.33 -10.82 -10.10
N GLN A 24 -5.34 -10.72 -9.23
CA GLN A 24 -5.28 -10.01 -7.96
C GLN A 24 -5.84 -10.88 -6.85
N THR A 25 -4.93 -11.42 -6.03
CA THR A 25 -5.30 -12.13 -4.80
C THR A 25 -5.07 -11.22 -3.60
N ASP A 26 -6.13 -10.87 -2.89
CA ASP A 26 -6.12 -9.91 -1.77
C ASP A 26 -5.46 -8.57 -2.16
N ALA A 27 -4.30 -8.27 -1.57
CA ALA A 27 -3.51 -7.08 -1.82
C ALA A 27 -2.35 -7.33 -2.80
N VAL A 28 -2.25 -8.51 -3.40
CA VAL A 28 -1.12 -8.89 -4.27
C VAL A 28 -1.57 -8.91 -5.72
N LEU A 29 -0.98 -8.03 -6.52
CA LEU A 29 -1.11 -8.00 -7.97
C LEU A 29 -0.07 -8.91 -8.59
N THR A 30 -0.48 -9.78 -9.50
CA THR A 30 0.40 -10.49 -10.41
C THR A 30 0.38 -9.78 -11.76
N ILE A 31 1.48 -9.11 -12.10
CA ILE A 31 1.57 -8.25 -13.29
C ILE A 31 2.56 -8.88 -14.26
N GLU A 32 2.13 -9.07 -15.50
CA GLU A 32 2.98 -9.51 -16.60
C GLU A 32 3.55 -8.30 -17.35
N TYR A 33 4.87 -8.20 -17.35
CA TYR A 33 5.64 -7.23 -18.13
C TYR A 33 6.37 -7.95 -19.26
N ALA A 34 6.95 -7.18 -20.20
CA ALA A 34 7.74 -7.75 -21.29
C ALA A 34 8.96 -8.56 -20.82
N ASP A 35 9.52 -8.25 -19.65
CA ASP A 35 10.67 -8.93 -19.05
C ASP A 35 10.27 -10.05 -18.06
N GLY A 36 8.97 -10.32 -17.93
CA GLY A 36 8.41 -11.41 -17.14
C GLY A 36 7.36 -10.98 -16.11
N VAL A 37 6.99 -11.92 -15.25
CA VAL A 37 5.94 -11.73 -14.25
C VAL A 37 6.52 -11.18 -12.95
N ARG A 38 5.84 -10.22 -12.33
CA ARG A 38 6.18 -9.64 -11.02
C ARG A 38 4.97 -9.65 -10.11
N LYS A 39 5.23 -9.82 -8.81
CA LYS A 39 4.23 -9.65 -7.76
C LYS A 39 4.43 -8.31 -7.07
N GLN A 40 3.38 -7.51 -7.01
CA GLN A 40 3.38 -6.16 -6.46
C GLN A 40 2.28 -6.03 -5.40
N LYS A 41 2.50 -5.22 -4.36
CA LYS A 41 1.56 -5.13 -3.23
C LYS A 41 0.81 -3.80 -3.18
N LEU A 42 -0.51 -3.88 -3.13
CA LEU A 42 -1.41 -2.77 -2.85
C LEU A 42 -1.47 -2.44 -1.34
N PRO A 43 -1.87 -1.20 -0.99
CA PRO A 43 -2.00 -0.05 -1.89
C PRO A 43 -0.64 0.57 -2.28
N PHE A 44 0.44 0.13 -1.61
CA PHE A 44 1.74 0.80 -1.58
C PHE A 44 2.38 1.00 -2.95
N VAL A 45 2.30 0.01 -3.85
CA VAL A 45 2.93 0.10 -5.17
C VAL A 45 2.32 1.22 -6.03
N ILE A 46 1.02 1.49 -5.88
CA ILE A 46 0.33 2.59 -6.58
C ILE A 46 0.50 3.91 -5.81
N ALA A 47 0.34 3.88 -4.48
CA ALA A 47 0.49 5.07 -3.65
C ALA A 47 1.89 5.71 -3.76
N SER A 48 2.95 4.88 -3.89
CA SER A 48 4.33 5.32 -4.11
C SER A 48 4.62 5.77 -5.55
N GLY A 49 3.72 5.50 -6.49
CA GLY A 49 3.90 5.79 -7.92
C GLY A 49 4.81 4.80 -8.65
N CYS A 50 5.20 3.68 -8.02
CA CYS A 50 5.98 2.63 -8.69
C CYS A 50 5.20 1.99 -9.85
N VAL A 51 3.90 1.78 -9.66
CA VAL A 51 2.93 1.36 -10.68
C VAL A 51 1.90 2.45 -10.89
N LYS A 52 1.70 2.86 -12.14
CA LYS A 52 0.64 3.77 -12.56
C LYS A 52 -0.47 2.99 -13.25
N VAL A 53 -1.70 3.31 -12.91
CA VAL A 53 -2.92 2.80 -13.55
C VAL A 53 -3.66 3.98 -14.21
N ASN A 54 -4.33 3.74 -15.33
CA ASN A 54 -5.20 4.76 -15.94
C ASN A 54 -6.60 4.74 -15.30
N ASP A 55 -6.64 4.78 -13.98
CA ASP A 55 -7.85 4.85 -13.17
C ASP A 55 -7.57 5.77 -11.98
N THR A 56 -8.18 6.96 -12.06
CA THR A 56 -8.02 8.02 -11.06
C THR A 56 -8.61 7.62 -9.71
N GLU A 57 -9.77 6.94 -9.71
CA GLU A 57 -10.46 6.53 -8.49
C GLU A 57 -9.64 5.46 -7.76
N ALA A 58 -9.12 4.47 -8.49
CA ALA A 58 -8.23 3.46 -7.92
C ALA A 58 -6.94 4.08 -7.34
N THR A 59 -6.38 5.08 -8.04
CA THR A 59 -5.17 5.78 -7.60
C THR A 59 -5.43 6.58 -6.31
N GLU A 60 -6.53 7.33 -6.24
CA GLU A 60 -6.93 8.10 -5.07
C GLU A 60 -7.25 7.19 -3.88
N SER A 61 -7.95 6.07 -4.13
CA SER A 61 -8.24 5.06 -3.11
C SER A 61 -6.96 4.47 -2.52
N CYS A 62 -6.00 4.07 -3.37
CA CYS A 62 -4.71 3.56 -2.89
C CYS A 62 -3.93 4.59 -2.06
N LYS A 63 -3.90 5.86 -2.49
CA LYS A 63 -3.25 6.93 -1.70
C LYS A 63 -3.91 7.10 -0.35
N ARG A 64 -5.24 7.16 -0.31
CA ARG A 64 -6.01 7.31 0.93
C ARG A 64 -5.78 6.16 1.90
N ILE A 65 -5.76 4.92 1.42
CA ILE A 65 -5.46 3.74 2.27
C ILE A 65 -4.04 3.85 2.81
N SER A 66 -3.06 4.19 1.97
CA SER A 66 -1.67 4.35 2.41
C SER A 66 -1.50 5.45 3.47
N ASP A 67 -2.22 6.57 3.34
CA ASP A 67 -2.17 7.67 4.30
C ASP A 67 -2.76 7.25 5.66
N LEU A 68 -3.88 6.52 5.63
CA LEU A 68 -4.51 5.97 6.84
C LEU A 68 -3.62 4.94 7.54
N ASP A 69 -2.97 4.05 6.79
CA ASP A 69 -2.01 3.09 7.36
C ASP A 69 -0.83 3.81 8.04
N ASN A 70 -0.33 4.88 7.42
CA ASN A 70 0.74 5.70 7.98
C ASN A 70 0.30 6.43 9.27
N GLU A 71 -0.90 7.00 9.28
CA GLU A 71 -1.47 7.64 10.45
C GLU A 71 -1.70 6.63 11.59
N GLN A 72 -2.24 5.46 11.27
CA GLN A 72 -2.43 4.39 12.24
C GLN A 72 -1.09 3.93 12.84
N ALA A 73 -0.05 3.78 12.01
CA ALA A 73 1.29 3.42 12.47
C ALA A 73 1.88 4.49 13.40
N LYS A 74 1.66 5.77 13.10
CA LYS A 74 2.09 6.88 13.95
C LYS A 74 1.37 6.85 15.30
N LEU A 75 0.04 6.73 15.30
CA LEU A 75 -0.76 6.68 16.52
C LEU A 75 -0.38 5.49 17.40
N ARG A 76 -0.14 4.31 16.81
CA ARG A 76 0.33 3.13 17.56
C ARG A 76 1.66 3.38 18.28
N LYS A 77 2.61 4.04 17.62
CA LYS A 77 3.90 4.42 18.25
C LYS A 77 3.70 5.42 19.40
N GLU A 78 2.81 6.39 19.23
CA GLU A 78 2.50 7.36 20.29
C GLU A 78 1.84 6.70 21.50
N ILE A 79 0.93 5.75 21.28
CA ILE A 79 0.30 4.96 22.35
C ILE A 79 1.38 4.17 23.11
N GLN A 80 2.22 3.42 22.39
CA GLN A 80 3.30 2.64 23.00
C GLN A 80 4.24 3.50 23.83
N TYR A 81 4.60 4.69 23.33
CA TYR A 81 5.44 5.63 24.07
C TYR A 81 4.77 6.11 25.37
N LYS A 82 3.49 6.48 25.31
CA LYS A 82 2.73 6.93 26.48
C LYS A 82 2.55 5.81 27.50
N GLU A 83 2.28 4.59 27.06
CA GLU A 83 2.17 3.42 27.94
C GLU A 83 3.48 3.14 28.68
N SER A 84 4.62 3.21 27.99
CA SER A 84 5.94 3.09 28.63
C SER A 84 6.15 4.15 29.70
N TRP A 85 5.82 5.42 29.38
CA TRP A 85 6.00 6.53 30.30
C TRP A 85 5.11 6.40 31.56
N ILE A 86 3.85 5.97 31.39
CA ILE A 86 2.93 5.70 32.51
C ILE A 86 3.49 4.59 33.41
N SER A 87 3.99 3.50 32.80
CA SER A 87 4.60 2.38 33.54
C SER A 87 5.78 2.84 34.38
N ASP A 88 6.62 3.74 33.86
CA ASP A 88 7.79 4.22 34.59
C ASP A 88 7.40 5.12 35.77
N LEU A 89 6.43 6.03 35.58
CA LEU A 89 5.89 6.85 36.67
C LEU A 89 5.27 6.00 37.79
N GLN A 90 4.61 4.89 37.45
CA GLN A 90 4.03 3.98 38.44
C GLN A 90 5.07 3.21 39.26
N LYS A 91 6.29 3.04 38.75
CA LYS A 91 7.40 2.40 39.50
C LYS A 91 8.07 3.36 40.47
N GLU A 92 7.95 4.66 40.22
CA GLU A 92 8.55 5.73 41.04
C GLU A 92 7.60 6.22 42.16
N SER A 93 6.34 5.79 42.17
CA SER A 93 5.32 6.07 43.20
C SER A 93 5.20 4.94 44.23
#